data_AF-A0AAD7UQ49-F1
#
_entry.id   AF-A0AAD7UQ49-F1
#
_cell.length_a   1.000
_cell.length_b   1.000
_cell.length_c   1.000
_cell.angle_alpha   90.00
_cell.angle_beta   90.00
_cell.angle_gamma   90.00
#
_symmetry.space_group_name_H-M   'P 1'
#
loop_
_entity.id
_entity.type
_entity.pdbx_description
1 polymer ?
#
loop_
_entity_poly.entity_id
_entity_poly.type
_entity_poly.pdbx_seq_one_letter_code
_entity_poly.pdbx_strand_id
1 'polypeptide(L)'
;MMALRLLGQSVQAFVRDVRVGLLESRLAPPAAALTVVDIGGGGLVAEEEHAFWLAAPKKRVSRSRKRKRTSTMGLRPIVHFDVCELCGKPKLHLRLWPCCLEAMAQKTAETKAKN
;
A
#
# COMPACT_ATOMS: atom_id res chain seq x y z
N MET A 1 22.19 -14.69 -26.34
CA MET A 1 21.36 -13.48 -26.23
C MET A 1 19.85 -13.80 -26.09
N MET A 2 19.42 -14.66 -25.16
CA MET A 2 17.99 -15.04 -25.03
C MET A 2 17.35 -14.77 -23.66
N ALA A 3 18.13 -14.63 -22.58
CA ALA A 3 17.60 -14.49 -21.22
C ALA A 3 16.92 -13.13 -20.93
N LEU A 4 17.25 -12.07 -21.68
CA LEU A 4 16.70 -10.72 -21.47
C LEU A 4 15.26 -10.55 -22.00
N ARG A 5 14.75 -11.48 -22.82
CA ARG A 5 13.37 -11.40 -23.35
C ARG A 5 12.32 -11.96 -22.39
N LEU A 6 12.70 -12.87 -21.49
CA LEU A 6 11.76 -13.52 -20.56
C LEU A 6 11.34 -12.60 -19.41
N LEU A 7 12.24 -11.73 -18.93
CA LEU A 7 11.92 -10.74 -17.88
C LEU A 7 11.00 -9.61 -18.38
N GLY A 8 10.99 -9.33 -19.69
CA GLY A 8 10.09 -8.33 -20.27
C GLY A 8 8.63 -8.80 -20.37
N GLN A 9 8.41 -10.11 -20.48
CA GLN A 9 7.07 -10.70 -20.64
C GLN A 9 6.30 -10.75 -19.32
N SER A 10 6.98 -10.97 -18.19
CA SER A 10 6.34 -11.03 -16.86
C SER A 10 5.84 -9.66 -16.40
N VAL A 11 6.58 -8.59 -16.68
CA VAL A 11 6.17 -7.22 -16.31
C VAL A 11 4.98 -6.75 -17.15
N GLN A 12 4.94 -7.09 -18.45
CA GLN A 12 3.81 -6.73 -19.31
C GLN A 12 2.53 -7.49 -18.96
N ALA A 13 2.63 -8.75 -18.54
CA ALA A 13 1.49 -9.53 -18.06
C ALA A 13 0.91 -8.92 -16.77
N PHE A 14 1.78 -8.57 -15.81
CA PHE A 14 1.36 -7.95 -14.55
C PHE A 14 0.65 -6.60 -14.74
N VAL A 15 1.15 -5.75 -15.64
CA VAL A 15 0.52 -4.45 -15.93
C VAL A 15 -0.83 -4.60 -16.62
N ARG A 16 -1.05 -5.67 -17.39
CA ARG A 16 -2.36 -5.98 -18.00
C ARG A 16 -3.36 -6.43 -16.95
N ASP A 17 -2.99 -7.33 -16.04
CA ASP A 17 -3.90 -7.81 -14.98
C ASP A 17 -4.37 -6.69 -14.05
N VAL A 18 -3.45 -5.80 -13.63
CA VAL A 18 -3.80 -4.64 -12.80
C VAL A 18 -4.77 -3.69 -13.53
N ARG A 19 -4.68 -3.61 -14.86
CA ARG A 19 -5.52 -2.71 -15.67
C ARG A 19 -6.91 -3.29 -15.95
N VAL A 20 -7.03 -4.62 -16.07
CA VAL A 20 -8.33 -5.30 -16.25
C VAL A 20 -9.16 -5.23 -14.96
N GLY A 21 -8.54 -5.52 -13.80
CA GLY A 21 -9.25 -5.42 -12.51
C GLY A 21 -9.73 -4.00 -12.15
N LEU A 22 -9.07 -2.96 -12.67
CA LEU A 22 -9.47 -1.57 -12.45
C LEU A 22 -10.63 -1.11 -13.36
N LEU A 23 -10.88 -1.79 -14.47
CA LEU A 23 -11.96 -1.48 -15.40
C LEU A 23 -13.27 -2.19 -15.02
N GLU A 24 -13.20 -3.42 -14.51
CA GLU A 24 -14.38 -4.17 -14.05
C GLU A 24 -15.04 -3.57 -12.80
N SER A 25 -14.27 -2.91 -11.93
CA SER A 25 -14.79 -2.23 -10.74
C SER A 25 -15.55 -0.92 -11.03
N ARG A 26 -15.58 -0.45 -12.28
CA ARG A 26 -16.26 0.81 -12.67
C ARG A 26 -17.61 0.64 -13.37
N LEU A 27 -17.99 -0.58 -13.73
CA LEU A 27 -19.15 -0.85 -14.59
C LEU A 27 -20.38 -1.41 -13.86
N ALA A 28 -20.36 -1.55 -12.53
CA ALA A 28 -21.55 -1.93 -11.78
C ALA A 28 -22.41 -0.69 -11.48
N PRO A 29 -23.64 -0.56 -12.02
CA PRO A 29 -24.54 0.52 -11.68
C PRO A 29 -25.50 0.07 -10.57
N PRO A 30 -25.58 0.75 -9.41
CA PRO A 30 -26.77 0.65 -8.59
C PRO A 30 -27.85 1.55 -9.19
N ALA A 31 -28.78 0.92 -9.90
CA ALA A 31 -30.04 1.50 -10.30
C ALA A 31 -30.88 1.81 -9.04
N ALA A 32 -30.95 3.07 -8.61
CA ALA A 32 -32.07 3.57 -7.82
C ALA A 32 -32.00 5.10 -7.66
N ALA A 33 -32.87 5.76 -8.44
CA ALA A 33 -33.63 6.97 -8.09
C ALA A 33 -32.95 8.03 -7.22
N LEU A 34 -32.49 9.09 -7.88
CA LEU A 34 -32.32 10.42 -7.30
C LEU A 34 -33.69 11.11 -7.23
N THR A 35 -34.27 11.26 -6.04
CA THR A 35 -35.23 12.35 -5.76
C THR A 35 -34.66 13.21 -4.65
N VAL A 36 -34.36 14.46 -5.00
CA VAL A 36 -33.84 15.48 -4.08
C VAL A 36 -35.04 16.15 -3.42
N VAL A 37 -35.12 16.10 -2.09
CA VAL A 37 -35.97 17.00 -1.31
C VAL A 37 -35.06 17.82 -0.41
N ASP A 38 -34.99 19.10 -0.72
CA ASP A 38 -34.37 20.17 0.06
C ASP A 38 -35.19 20.34 1.35
N ILE A 39 -34.56 20.34 2.52
CA ILE A 39 -35.26 20.68 3.76
C ILE A 39 -34.42 21.67 4.57
N GLY A 40 -34.64 22.94 4.28
CA GLY A 40 -34.64 23.93 5.34
C GLY A 40 -35.75 23.59 6.32
N GLY A 41 -35.36 23.16 7.53
CA GLY A 41 -36.22 23.09 8.70
C GLY A 41 -37.12 21.85 8.81
N GLY A 42 -36.78 20.98 9.77
CA GLY A 42 -37.75 20.05 10.34
C GLY A 42 -37.20 18.67 10.66
N GLY A 43 -37.21 18.32 11.94
CA GLY A 43 -37.38 16.93 12.38
C GLY A 43 -36.10 16.14 12.60
N LEU A 44 -35.74 16.01 13.88
CA LEU A 44 -35.01 14.87 14.42
C LEU A 44 -35.75 13.56 14.08
N VAL A 45 -35.01 12.45 14.20
CA VAL A 45 -35.44 11.04 14.10
C VAL A 45 -35.41 10.44 12.68
N ALA A 46 -34.20 10.17 12.20
CA ALA A 46 -33.95 9.03 11.32
C ALA A 46 -32.50 8.57 11.51
N GLU A 47 -32.36 7.50 12.29
CA GLU A 47 -31.32 6.48 12.18
C GLU A 47 -29.87 6.95 12.12
N GLU A 48 -29.14 6.76 13.24
CA GLU A 48 -27.68 6.87 13.31
C GLU A 48 -26.97 6.01 12.22
N GLU A 49 -27.67 5.02 11.66
CA GLU A 49 -27.20 4.13 10.60
C GLU A 49 -27.12 4.80 9.20
N HIS A 50 -27.81 5.93 8.98
CA HIS A 50 -27.94 6.54 7.64
C HIS A 50 -27.02 7.74 7.37
N ALA A 51 -26.41 8.34 8.39
CA ALA A 51 -25.52 9.51 8.23
C ALA A 51 -24.23 9.16 7.44
N PHE A 52 -23.80 7.90 7.50
CA PHE A 52 -22.59 7.45 6.82
C PHE A 52 -22.75 7.42 5.29
N TRP A 53 -23.97 7.14 4.79
CA TRP A 53 -24.27 7.01 3.36
C TRP A 53 -24.35 8.36 2.62
N LEU A 54 -24.40 9.48 3.35
CA LEU A 54 -24.50 10.84 2.81
C LEU A 54 -23.18 11.63 2.87
N ALA A 55 -22.12 11.06 3.43
CA ALA A 55 -20.82 11.71 3.59
C ALA A 55 -20.00 11.71 2.28
N ALA A 56 -20.54 12.31 1.22
CA ALA A 56 -19.81 12.51 -0.03
C ALA A 56 -19.10 13.88 -0.06
N PRO A 57 -17.86 13.97 -0.58
CA PRO A 57 -17.21 15.25 -0.77
C PRO A 57 -18.06 16.16 -1.67
N LYS A 58 -18.54 17.29 -1.11
CA LYS A 58 -19.42 18.22 -1.84
C LYS A 58 -18.78 18.78 -3.12
N LYS A 59 -17.46 18.93 -3.16
CA LYS A 59 -16.70 19.53 -4.28
C LYS A 59 -15.36 18.82 -4.51
N ARG A 60 -14.92 18.78 -5.77
CA ARG A 60 -13.61 18.26 -6.17
C ARG A 60 -12.49 19.12 -5.58
N VAL A 61 -11.48 18.47 -4.99
CA VAL A 61 -10.27 19.14 -4.48
C VAL A 61 -9.41 19.60 -5.66
N SER A 62 -8.99 20.87 -5.66
CA SER A 62 -8.12 21.41 -6.70
C SER A 62 -6.71 20.77 -6.67
N ARG A 63 -6.03 20.75 -7.82
CA ARG A 63 -4.65 20.21 -7.93
C ARG A 63 -3.69 20.86 -6.93
N SER A 64 -3.78 22.18 -6.75
CA SER A 64 -2.95 22.92 -5.79
C SER A 64 -3.19 22.46 -4.35
N ARG A 65 -4.48 22.33 -3.93
CA ARG A 65 -4.83 21.84 -2.58
C ARG A 65 -4.36 20.39 -2.36
N LYS A 66 -4.54 19.52 -3.37
CA LYS A 66 -4.03 18.14 -3.30
C LYS A 66 -2.51 18.10 -3.15
N ARG A 67 -1.76 18.89 -3.94
CA ARG A 67 -0.30 18.93 -3.91
C ARG A 67 0.25 19.43 -2.58
N LYS A 68 -0.34 20.49 -2.01
CA LYS A 68 0.06 20.99 -0.68
C LYS A 68 -0.14 19.91 0.39
N ARG A 69 -1.27 19.20 0.36
CA ARG A 69 -1.54 18.10 1.30
C ARG A 69 -0.51 16.96 1.19
N THR A 70 -0.09 16.60 -0.02
CA THR A 70 0.87 15.50 -0.22
C THR A 70 2.32 15.92 -0.03
N SER A 71 2.64 17.22 -0.08
CA SER A 71 4.02 17.71 -0.04
C SER A 71 4.75 17.42 1.26
N THR A 72 4.03 17.29 2.37
CA THR A 72 4.60 17.01 3.69
C THR A 72 4.76 15.51 3.97
N MET A 73 4.22 14.64 3.11
CA MET A 73 4.23 13.18 3.27
C MET A 73 5.44 12.52 2.59
N GLY A 74 6.58 13.23 2.53
CA GLY A 74 7.82 12.69 1.97
C GLY A 74 8.40 11.55 2.82
N LEU A 75 8.99 10.55 2.17
CA LEU A 75 9.77 9.53 2.86
C LEU A 75 11.01 10.18 3.48
N ARG A 76 11.22 9.96 4.77
CA ARG A 76 12.44 10.40 5.44
C ARG A 76 13.59 9.47 5.08
N PRO A 77 14.79 10.00 4.79
CA PRO A 77 15.95 9.15 4.54
C PRO A 77 16.32 8.36 5.79
N ILE A 78 16.62 7.08 5.61
CA ILE A 78 17.20 6.24 6.67
C ILE A 78 18.69 6.56 6.70
N VAL A 79 19.18 7.08 7.83
CA VAL A 79 20.59 7.50 8.00
C VAL A 79 21.42 6.53 8.85
N HIS A 80 20.76 5.63 9.56
CA HIS A 80 21.35 4.77 10.57
C HIS A 80 21.74 3.41 9.97
N PHE A 81 22.70 3.44 9.05
CA PHE A 81 23.32 2.24 8.48
C PHE A 81 24.72 2.04 9.08
N ASP A 82 25.00 0.82 9.53
CA ASP A 82 26.32 0.39 10.02
C ASP A 82 26.86 -0.73 9.13
N VAL A 83 28.14 -1.07 9.28
CA VAL A 83 28.73 -2.22 8.61
C VAL A 83 28.59 -3.47 9.49
N CYS A 84 28.21 -4.60 8.90
CA CYS A 84 28.18 -5.89 9.58
C CYS A 84 29.60 -6.41 9.83
N GLU A 85 29.91 -6.72 11.09
CA GLU A 85 31.24 -7.24 11.51
C GLU A 85 31.58 -8.61 10.92
N LEU A 86 30.58 -9.41 10.52
CA LEU A 86 30.79 -10.77 10.01
C LEU A 86 31.01 -10.81 8.48
N CYS A 87 30.25 -10.01 7.73
CA CYS A 87 30.23 -10.08 6.27
C CYS A 87 30.59 -8.76 5.57
N GLY A 88 30.83 -7.68 6.32
CA GLY A 88 31.18 -6.37 5.77
C GLY A 88 30.06 -5.66 5.01
N LYS A 89 28.82 -6.16 5.04
CA LYS A 89 27.68 -5.55 4.31
C LYS A 89 26.95 -4.50 5.17
N PRO A 90 26.32 -3.46 4.57
CA PRO A 90 25.62 -2.37 5.29
C PRO A 90 24.28 -2.77 5.98
N LYS A 91 24.30 -3.03 7.29
CA LYS A 91 23.11 -3.36 8.09
C LYS A 91 22.42 -2.11 8.63
N LEU A 92 21.17 -2.26 9.05
CA LEU A 92 20.52 -1.25 9.87
C LEU A 92 21.15 -1.24 11.28
N HIS A 93 21.40 -0.06 11.83
CA HIS A 93 21.89 0.11 13.20
C HIS A 93 20.98 -0.62 14.20
N LEU A 94 21.58 -1.28 15.21
CA LEU A 94 20.90 -2.14 16.21
C LEU A 94 20.15 -3.37 15.67
N ARG A 95 20.27 -3.73 14.38
CA ARG A 95 19.69 -4.98 13.85
C ARG A 95 20.76 -5.96 13.41
N LEU A 96 20.48 -7.25 13.60
CA LEU A 96 21.30 -8.32 13.03
C LEU A 96 21.08 -8.39 11.51
N TRP A 97 22.16 -8.65 10.77
CA TRP A 97 22.07 -8.85 9.33
C TRP A 97 21.33 -10.16 9.02
N PRO A 98 20.24 -10.16 8.20
CA PRO A 98 19.39 -11.33 7.98
C PRO A 98 20.15 -12.58 7.53
N CYS A 99 21.01 -12.46 6.51
CA CYS A 99 21.77 -13.59 5.98
C CYS A 99 22.74 -14.20 7.01
N CYS A 100 23.35 -13.39 7.86
CA CYS A 100 24.28 -13.88 8.89
C CYS A 100 23.51 -14.56 10.02
N LEU A 101 22.35 -14.00 10.38
CA LEU A 101 21.46 -14.58 11.38
C LEU A 101 20.94 -15.95 10.92
N GLU A 102 20.48 -16.06 9.68
CA GLU A 102 19.99 -17.33 9.09
C GLU A 102 21.09 -18.40 9.06
N ALA A 103 22.30 -18.03 8.62
CA ALA A 103 23.43 -18.96 8.58
C ALA A 103 23.84 -19.44 9.99
N MET A 104 23.79 -18.56 11.00
CA MET A 104 24.05 -18.96 12.39
C MET A 104 22.92 -19.82 12.97
N ALA A 105 21.66 -19.51 12.64
CA ALA A 105 20.51 -20.30 13.04
C ALA A 105 20.59 -21.75 12.50
N GLN A 106 20.98 -21.93 11.23
CA GLN A 106 21.17 -23.26 10.65
C GLN A 106 22.27 -24.05 11.37
N LYS A 107 23.45 -23.43 11.58
CA LYS A 107 24.56 -24.08 12.30
C LYS A 107 24.21 -24.47 13.73
N THR A 108 23.47 -23.62 14.45
CA THR A 108 22.99 -23.95 15.80
C THR A 108 21.97 -25.08 15.77
N ALA A 109 21.08 -25.14 14.77
CA ALA A 109 20.14 -26.25 14.60
C ALA A 109 20.87 -27.58 14.31
N GLU A 110 21.87 -27.57 13.43
CA GLU A 110 22.71 -28.73 13.14
C GLU A 110 23.47 -29.23 14.38
N THR A 111 24.00 -28.30 15.19
CA THR A 111 24.71 -28.65 16.42
C THR A 111 23.77 -29.23 17.47
N LYS A 112 22.55 -28.69 17.59
CA LYS A 112 21.51 -29.23 18.46
C LYS A 112 20.99 -30.60 18.01
N ALA A 113 21.03 -30.91 16.71
CA ALA A 113 20.61 -32.21 16.20
C ALA A 113 21.66 -33.31 16.43
N LYS A 114 22.93 -32.93 16.63
CA LYS A 114 24.05 -33.85 16.87
C LYS A 114 24.28 -34.18 18.35
N ASN A 115 23.80 -33.34 19.26
CA ASN A 115 23.85 -33.53 20.71
C ASN A 115 22.52 -34.08 21.22
#